data_AF-A0A1B9Y3T7-F1
#
_entry.id   AF-A0A1B9Y3T7-F1
#
_cell.length_a   1.000
_cell.length_b   1.000
_cell.length_c   1.000
_cell.angle_alpha   90.00
_cell.angle_beta   90.00
_cell.angle_gamma   90.00
#
_symmetry.space_group_name_H-M   'P 1'
#
loop_
_entity.id
_entity.type
_entity.pdbx_description
1 polymer ?
#
loop_
_entity_poly.entity_id
_entity_poly.type
_entity_poly.pdbx_seq_one_letter_code
_entity_poly.pdbx_strand_id
1 'polypeptide(L)'
;MNQQQKANLYQLKIKSQLADLVLQIATSNGFLQYYFKILPKCKTQKDAFELVNLIYYLLFNEYKYTGYNSFRQVKNKYLKNGSSK
;
A
#
# COMPACT_ATOMS: atom_id res chain seq x y z
N MET A 1 -18.89 -26.78 -13.38
CA MET A 1 -18.46 -25.38 -13.56
C MET A 1 -17.60 -25.29 -14.81
N ASN A 2 -18.03 -24.52 -15.82
CA ASN A 2 -17.32 -24.43 -17.11
C ASN A 2 -16.12 -23.45 -17.05
N GLN A 3 -15.28 -23.42 -18.09
CA GLN A 3 -14.05 -22.62 -18.12
C GLN A 3 -14.32 -21.11 -18.03
N GLN A 4 -15.40 -20.61 -18.65
CA GLN A 4 -15.82 -19.22 -18.52
C GLN A 4 -16.24 -18.85 -17.10
N GLN A 5 -17.02 -19.71 -16.43
CA GLN A 5 -17.43 -19.51 -15.04
C GLN A 5 -16.21 -19.45 -14.11
N LYS A 6 -15.22 -20.32 -14.32
CA LYS A 6 -13.95 -20.26 -13.57
C LYS A 6 -13.24 -18.93 -13.81
N ALA A 7 -13.09 -18.49 -15.06
CA ALA A 7 -12.45 -17.22 -15.40
C ALA A 7 -13.15 -16.02 -14.74
N ASN A 8 -14.49 -16.00 -14.76
CA ASN A 8 -15.29 -14.96 -14.11
C ASN A 8 -15.07 -14.92 -12.59
N LEU A 9 -14.99 -16.08 -11.94
CA LEU A 9 -14.69 -16.16 -10.50
C LEU A 9 -13.28 -15.64 -10.18
N TYR A 10 -12.27 -15.97 -11.01
CA TYR A 10 -10.93 -15.42 -10.84
C TYR A 10 -10.90 -13.89 -11.02
N GLN A 11 -11.58 -13.36 -12.03
CA GLN A 11 -11.69 -11.91 -12.22
C GLN A 11 -12.37 -11.24 -11.03
N LEU A 12 -13.45 -11.82 -10.50
CA LEU A 12 -14.14 -11.29 -9.33
C LEU A 12 -13.24 -11.27 -8.10
N LYS A 13 -12.48 -12.36 -7.87
CA LYS A 13 -11.53 -12.45 -6.76
C LYS A 13 -10.43 -11.38 -6.86
N ILE A 14 -9.87 -11.18 -8.06
CA ILE A 14 -8.85 -10.14 -8.30
C ILE A 14 -9.44 -8.75 -8.02
N LYS A 15 -10.64 -8.47 -8.54
CA LYS A 15 -11.32 -7.18 -8.31
C LYS A 15 -11.58 -6.91 -6.83
N SER A 16 -12.02 -7.93 -6.08
CA SER A 16 -12.24 -7.81 -4.63
C SER A 16 -10.94 -7.49 -3.90
N GLN A 17 -9.87 -8.23 -4.17
CA GLN A 17 -8.56 -7.99 -3.55
C GLN A 17 -8.00 -6.61 -3.89
N LEU A 18 -8.24 -6.12 -5.11
CA LEU A 18 -7.84 -4.79 -5.52
C LEU A 18 -8.64 -3.72 -4.77
N ALA A 19 -9.96 -3.88 -4.62
CA ALA A 19 -10.80 -2.95 -3.88
C ALA A 19 -10.37 -2.82 -2.41
N ASP A 20 -10.07 -3.95 -1.74
CA ASP A 20 -9.58 -3.96 -0.37
C ASP A 20 -8.23 -3.21 -0.25
N LEU A 21 -7.33 -3.43 -1.22
CA LEU A 21 -6.05 -2.73 -1.27
C LEU A 21 -6.23 -1.22 -1.49
N VAL A 22 -7.12 -0.81 -2.41
CA VAL A 22 -7.45 0.60 -2.67
C VAL A 22 -7.93 1.28 -1.39
N LEU A 23 -8.90 0.68 -0.70
CA LEU A 23 -9.41 1.22 0.56
C LEU A 23 -8.33 1.29 1.63
N GLN A 24 -7.46 0.28 1.71
CA GLN A 24 -6.35 0.27 2.64
C GLN A 24 -5.38 1.43 2.39
N ILE A 25 -4.83 1.57 1.17
CA ILE A 25 -3.71 2.50 0.96
C ILE A 25 -4.14 3.95 0.73
N ALA A 26 -5.42 4.20 0.48
CA ALA A 26 -5.98 5.54 0.27
C ALA A 26 -5.66 6.50 1.44
N THR A 27 -5.59 6.00 2.68
CA THR A 27 -5.29 6.81 3.87
C THR A 27 -3.80 6.82 4.21
N SER A 28 -3.32 7.86 4.89
CA SER A 28 -1.91 7.93 5.34
C SER A 28 -1.55 6.80 6.31
N ASN A 29 -2.47 6.43 7.21
CA ASN A 29 -2.27 5.32 8.14
C ASN A 29 -2.22 3.97 7.41
N GLY A 30 -3.13 3.74 6.46
CA GLY A 30 -3.12 2.48 5.72
C GLY A 30 -1.95 2.36 4.74
N PHE A 31 -1.49 3.46 4.16
CA PHE A 31 -0.21 3.50 3.44
C PHE A 31 0.95 3.09 4.35
N LEU A 32 1.03 3.63 5.57
CA LEU A 32 2.06 3.28 6.55
C LEU A 32 1.98 1.80 6.98
N GLN A 33 0.78 1.28 7.25
CA GLN A 33 0.59 -0.12 7.58
C GLN A 33 1.06 -1.03 6.44
N TYR A 34 0.71 -0.70 5.20
CA TYR A 34 1.15 -1.46 4.04
C TYR A 34 2.67 -1.37 3.85
N TYR A 35 3.26 -0.19 4.04
CA TYR A 35 4.71 0.02 4.07
C TYR A 35 5.38 -0.90 5.10
N PHE A 36 4.92 -0.95 6.34
CA PHE A 36 5.51 -1.82 7.36
C PHE A 36 5.33 -3.31 7.04
N LYS A 37 4.23 -3.69 6.38
CA LYS A 37 3.98 -5.06 5.92
C LYS A 37 4.99 -5.51 4.85
N ILE A 38 5.39 -4.61 3.95
CA ILE A 38 6.31 -4.94 2.85
C ILE A 38 7.78 -4.67 3.19
N LEU A 39 8.05 -3.82 4.19
CA LEU A 39 9.39 -3.48 4.65
C LEU A 39 10.32 -4.70 4.84
N PRO A 40 9.92 -5.80 5.52
CA PRO A 40 10.80 -6.96 5.70
C PRO A 40 11.12 -7.72 4.41
N LYS A 41 10.44 -7.41 3.30
CA LYS A 41 10.66 -8.02 1.97
C LYS A 41 11.57 -7.16 1.08
N CYS A 42 11.92 -5.97 1.53
CA CYS A 42 12.69 -5.00 0.76
C CYS A 42 14.10 -4.88 1.34
N LYS A 43 15.09 -4.54 0.51
CA LYS A 43 16.49 -4.38 0.97
C LYS A 43 16.65 -3.13 1.82
N THR A 44 15.98 -2.04 1.45
CA THR A 44 16.04 -0.77 2.18
C THR A 44 14.64 -0.23 2.50
N GLN A 45 14.59 0.67 3.51
CA GLN A 45 13.38 1.44 3.81
C GLN A 45 12.94 2.32 2.62
N LYS A 46 13.89 2.79 1.82
CA LYS A 46 13.60 3.60 0.63
C LYS A 46 12.94 2.75 -0.44
N ASP A 47 13.43 1.53 -0.68
CA ASP A 47 12.84 0.59 -1.65
C ASP A 47 11.41 0.23 -1.27
N ALA A 48 11.15 -0.03 0.02
CA ALA A 48 9.81 -0.26 0.52
C ALA A 48 8.90 0.95 0.27
N PHE A 49 9.38 2.16 0.55
CA PHE A 49 8.62 3.37 0.26
C PHE A 49 8.33 3.52 -1.25
N GLU A 50 9.33 3.39 -2.11
CA GLU A 50 9.18 3.52 -3.57
C GLU A 50 8.17 2.50 -4.10
N LEU A 51 8.20 1.26 -3.58
CA LEU A 51 7.24 0.23 -3.96
C LEU A 51 5.81 0.59 -3.54
N VAL A 52 5.56 1.03 -2.30
CA VAL A 52 4.19 1.43 -1.90
C VAL A 52 3.72 2.66 -2.66
N ASN A 53 4.61 3.64 -2.88
CA ASN A 53 4.27 4.87 -3.59
C ASN A 53 3.97 4.60 -5.07
N LEU A 54 4.66 3.62 -5.69
CA LEU A 54 4.35 3.14 -7.03
C LEU A 54 3.00 2.40 -7.06
N ILE A 55 2.71 1.54 -6.09
CA ILE A 55 1.39 0.89 -5.99
C ILE A 55 0.28 1.94 -5.85
N TYR A 56 0.51 3.00 -5.06
CA TYR A 56 -0.42 4.12 -4.96
C TYR A 56 -0.62 4.83 -6.30
N TYR A 57 0.46 5.12 -7.03
CA TYR A 57 0.37 5.69 -8.36
C TYR A 57 -0.45 4.82 -9.31
N LEU A 58 -0.24 3.50 -9.31
CA LEU A 58 -1.00 2.58 -10.17
C LEU A 58 -2.50 2.55 -9.85
N LEU A 59 -2.90 2.86 -8.61
CA LEU A 59 -4.30 2.83 -8.16
C LEU A 59 -5.00 4.18 -8.30
N PHE A 60 -4.28 5.29 -8.09
CA PHE A 60 -4.86 6.64 -7.99
C PHE A 60 -4.35 7.60 -9.07
N ASN A 61 -3.43 7.15 -9.93
CA ASN A 61 -2.79 7.92 -10.99
C ASN A 61 -2.03 9.18 -10.49
N GLU A 62 -1.59 9.16 -9.23
CA GLU A 62 -0.78 10.21 -8.61
C GLU A 62 0.14 9.61 -7.54
N TYR A 63 1.23 10.27 -7.18
CA TYR A 63 2.07 9.83 -6.06
C TYR A 63 1.51 10.38 -4.74
N LYS A 64 1.35 9.53 -3.73
CA LYS A 64 0.88 9.97 -2.40
C LYS A 64 1.85 10.92 -1.73
N TYR A 65 3.14 10.62 -1.85
CA TYR A 65 4.21 11.45 -1.32
C TYR A 65 5.17 11.83 -2.44
N THR A 66 5.63 13.07 -2.40
CA THR A 66 6.61 13.62 -3.35
C THR A 66 7.97 12.91 -3.29
N GLY A 67 8.29 12.24 -2.19
CA GLY A 67 9.52 11.47 -2.06
C GLY A 67 9.72 10.88 -0.68
N TYR A 68 10.84 10.18 -0.50
CA TYR A 68 11.12 9.45 0.74
C TYR A 68 11.24 10.37 1.96
N ASN A 69 11.79 11.58 1.78
CA ASN A 69 11.97 12.54 2.87
C ASN A 69 10.63 13.08 3.40
N SER A 70 9.64 13.35 2.53
CA SER A 70 8.32 13.79 2.96
C SER A 70 7.58 12.65 3.69
N PHE A 71 7.65 11.43 3.16
CA PHE A 71 7.14 10.23 3.83
C PHE A 71 7.79 9.99 5.20
N ARG A 72 9.12 10.16 5.31
CA ARG A 72 9.88 9.91 6.56
C ARG A 72 9.37 10.76 7.72
N GLN A 73 8.97 12.01 7.47
CA GLN A 73 8.41 12.89 8.51
C GLN A 73 7.08 12.34 9.03
N VAL A 74 6.20 11.90 8.13
CA VAL A 74 4.90 11.29 8.47
C VAL A 74 5.10 9.99 9.24
N LYS A 75 6.01 9.12 8.78
CA LYS A 75 6.39 7.88 9.47
C LYS A 75 6.89 8.15 10.89
N ASN A 76 7.80 9.11 11.06
CA ASN A 76 8.35 9.44 12.37
C ASN A 76 7.29 10.02 13.31
N LYS A 77 6.38 10.85 12.81
CA LYS A 77 5.23 11.35 13.59
C LYS A 77 4.31 10.21 14.03
N TYR A 78 4.01 9.29 13.13
CA TYR A 78 3.20 8.10 13.43
C TYR A 78 3.83 7.25 14.53
N LEU A 79 5.13 6.97 14.43
CA LEU A 79 5.85 6.18 15.43
C LEU A 79 5.86 6.87 16.81
N LYS A 80 6.13 8.18 16.86
CA LYS A 80 6.09 8.94 18.12
C LYS A 80 4.74 8.86 18.82
N ASN A 81 3.65 8.98 18.06
CA ASN A 81 2.29 8.91 18.61
C ASN A 81 1.89 7.48 19.03
N GLY A 82 2.51 6.46 18.42
CA GLY A 82 2.32 5.06 18.81
C GLY A 82 3.10 4.63 20.06
N SER A 83 4.13 5.39 20.44
CA SER A 83 4.99 5.12 21.62
C SER A 83 4.43 5.70 22.94
N SER A 84 3.27 6.35 22.92
CA SER A 84 2.63 6.93 24.12
C SER A 84 1.55 6.02 24.72
N LYS A 85 1.72 4.70 24.68
CA LYS A 85 0.87 3.75 25.41
C LYS A 85 1.71 2.85 26.30
#